data_AF-A0A920YJF7-F1
#
_entry.id   AF-A0A920YJF7-F1
#
_cell.length_a   1.000
_cell.length_b   1.000
_cell.length_c   1.000
_cell.angle_alpha   90.00
_cell.angle_beta   90.00
_cell.angle_gamma   90.00
#
_symmetry.space_group_name_H-M   'P 1'
#
loop_
_entity.id
_entity.type
_entity.pdbx_description
1 polymer ?
#
loop_
_entity_poly.entity_id
_entity_poly.type
_entity_poly.pdbx_seq_one_letter_code
_entity_poly.pdbx_strand_id
1 'polypeptide(L)'
;GQHGHTYYFRARATDRVGNREDWPEEPQAQTTLDLSSTFHLSVGAFFADENRNGEWDAPITATGEITLTQVVLHFQDEAGLDVVSPTVGSGWEFTATIYAGQTYRLWAESADHMRVLSFAWPRGGEVYTCTYEALGLWPIERGYLPLILRG
;
A
#
# COMPACT_ATOMS: atom_id res chain seq x y z
N GLY A 1 4.62 4.21 18.43
CA GLY A 1 4.62 2.96 19.23
C GLY A 1 4.95 1.80 18.31
N GLN A 2 5.33 0.66 18.87
CA GLN A 2 5.65 -0.56 18.11
C GLN A 2 4.46 -1.54 18.18
N HIS A 3 4.05 -2.08 17.04
CA HIS A 3 3.03 -3.13 16.98
C HIS A 3 3.42 -4.33 17.86
N GLY A 4 2.45 -4.91 18.57
CA GLY A 4 2.63 -6.06 19.46
C GLY A 4 3.35 -5.72 20.77
N HIS A 5 3.82 -4.48 20.97
CA HIS A 5 4.44 -4.06 22.21
C HIS A 5 3.38 -3.74 23.27
N THR A 6 3.58 -4.25 24.49
CA THR A 6 2.76 -3.89 25.66
C THR A 6 3.37 -2.69 26.35
N TYR A 7 2.61 -1.59 26.37
CA TYR A 7 2.96 -0.37 27.08
C TYR A 7 2.38 -0.40 28.48
N TYR A 8 3.19 0.01 29.45
CA TYR A 8 2.86 0.05 30.87
C TYR A 8 2.84 1.49 31.34
N PHE A 9 1.78 1.88 32.05
CA PHE A 9 1.57 3.23 32.54
C PHE A 9 1.61 3.26 34.06
N ARG A 10 2.31 4.27 34.59
CA ARG A 10 2.38 4.60 36.00
C ARG A 10 2.07 6.08 36.16
N ALA A 11 1.40 6.44 37.23
CA ALA A 11 1.18 7.81 37.65
C ALA A 11 1.78 8.00 39.05
N ARG A 12 2.20 9.23 39.35
CA ARG A 12 2.58 9.67 40.70
C ARG A 12 2.14 11.12 40.89
N ALA A 13 1.78 11.48 42.11
CA ALA A 13 1.37 12.85 42.41
C ALA A 13 2.55 13.75 42.82
N THR A 14 2.39 15.06 42.65
CA THR A 14 3.20 16.08 43.33
C THR A 14 2.25 17.12 43.88
N ASP A 15 2.33 17.43 45.18
CA ASP A 15 1.46 18.40 45.81
C ASP A 15 1.90 19.86 45.56
N ARG A 16 1.13 20.83 46.05
CA ARG A 16 1.40 22.26 45.86
C ARG A 16 2.69 22.73 46.54
N VAL A 17 3.14 22.03 47.57
CA VAL A 17 4.35 22.38 48.34
C VAL A 17 5.58 21.66 47.79
N GLY A 18 5.40 20.77 46.81
CA GLY A 18 6.47 20.08 46.09
C GLY A 18 6.76 18.68 46.62
N ASN A 19 5.99 18.15 47.57
CA ASN A 19 6.13 16.76 47.99
C ASN A 19 5.69 15.87 46.82
N ARG A 20 6.57 14.96 46.43
CA ARG A 20 6.37 14.05 45.29
C ARG A 20 6.34 12.63 45.80
N GLU A 21 5.31 11.91 45.38
CA GLU A 21 5.16 10.48 45.66
C GLU A 21 6.25 9.67 44.95
N ASP A 22 6.63 8.54 45.53
CA ASP A 22 7.42 7.53 44.84
C ASP A 22 6.64 6.94 43.65
N TRP A 23 7.37 6.41 42.67
CA TRP A 23 6.70 5.66 41.61
C TRP A 23 6.14 4.36 42.20
N PRO A 24 4.90 3.97 41.86
CA PRO A 24 4.39 2.64 42.18
C PRO A 24 5.33 1.54 41.66
N GLU A 25 5.53 0.48 42.45
CA GLU A 25 6.41 -0.65 42.09
C GLU A 25 5.91 -1.36 40.83
N GLU A 26 4.59 -1.53 40.73
CA GLU A 26 3.91 -2.16 39.61
C GLU A 26 3.23 -1.16 38.66
N PRO A 27 3.08 -1.49 37.36
CA PRO A 27 2.24 -0.75 36.45
C PRO A 27 0.79 -0.67 36.94
N GLN A 28 0.18 0.50 36.79
CA GLN A 28 -1.22 0.73 37.18
C GLN A 28 -2.19 0.52 36.02
N ALA A 29 -1.70 0.61 34.79
CA ALA A 29 -2.44 0.24 33.59
C ALA A 29 -1.46 -0.31 32.54
N GLN A 30 -1.97 -1.13 31.62
CA GLN A 30 -1.20 -1.59 30.46
C GLN A 30 -2.10 -1.73 29.24
N THR A 31 -1.51 -1.66 28.05
CA THR A 31 -2.19 -1.98 26.79
C THR A 31 -1.22 -2.55 25.77
N THR A 32 -1.67 -3.48 24.94
CA THR A 32 -0.90 -3.97 23.78
C THR A 32 -1.29 -3.15 22.56
N LEU A 33 -0.28 -2.57 21.90
CA LEU A 33 -0.52 -1.76 20.70
C LEU A 33 -0.71 -2.68 19.48
N ASP A 34 -1.94 -2.79 18.99
CA ASP A 34 -2.24 -3.49 17.75
C ASP A 34 -2.40 -2.51 16.58
N LEU A 35 -1.40 -2.51 15.69
CA LEU A 35 -1.44 -1.79 14.41
C LEU A 35 -1.81 -2.68 13.21
N SER A 36 -2.04 -3.97 13.38
CA SER A 36 -2.28 -4.89 12.26
C SER A 36 -3.72 -4.81 11.77
N SER A 37 -3.93 -4.83 10.46
CA SER A 37 -5.25 -4.87 9.81
C SER A 37 -5.24 -5.91 8.69
N THR A 38 -6.41 -6.36 8.28
CA THR A 38 -6.56 -7.24 7.11
C THR A 38 -6.91 -6.40 5.89
N PHE A 39 -6.19 -6.57 4.79
CA PHE A 39 -6.48 -5.93 3.51
C PHE A 39 -6.85 -6.98 2.48
N HIS A 40 -8.04 -6.84 1.89
CA HIS A 40 -8.50 -7.64 0.76
C HIS A 40 -8.53 -6.77 -0.50
N LEU A 41 -7.81 -7.19 -1.53
CA LEU A 41 -7.80 -6.56 -2.84
C LEU A 41 -8.40 -7.53 -3.87
N SER A 42 -9.25 -7.01 -4.75
CA SER A 42 -9.68 -7.69 -5.97
C SER A 42 -9.58 -6.74 -7.15
N VAL A 43 -8.81 -7.14 -8.18
CA VAL A 43 -8.68 -6.45 -9.45
C VAL A 43 -9.12 -7.40 -10.55
N GLY A 44 -10.15 -7.01 -11.30
CA GLY A 44 -10.72 -7.81 -12.38
C GLY A 44 -9.82 -7.83 -13.61
N ALA A 45 -9.98 -6.85 -14.50
CA ALA A 45 -9.21 -6.74 -15.74
C ALA A 45 -8.17 -5.60 -15.70
N PHE A 46 -7.13 -5.70 -16.53
CA PHE A 46 -6.25 -4.57 -16.83
C PHE A 46 -6.46 -4.09 -18.27
N PHE A 47 -6.33 -2.79 -18.49
CA PHE A 47 -6.41 -2.20 -19.82
C PHE A 47 -5.37 -1.09 -20.03
N ALA A 48 -5.03 -0.85 -21.30
CA ALA A 48 -4.16 0.24 -21.72
C ALA A 48 -4.94 1.56 -21.68
N ASP A 49 -4.84 2.31 -20.58
CA ASP A 49 -5.50 3.61 -20.36
C ASP A 49 -4.68 4.71 -21.03
N GLU A 50 -4.83 4.80 -22.34
CA GLU A 50 -4.01 5.63 -23.24
C GLU A 50 -4.20 7.12 -22.95
N ASN A 51 -5.43 7.52 -22.59
CA ASN A 51 -5.78 8.91 -22.34
C ASN A 51 -5.73 9.27 -20.83
N ARG A 52 -5.47 8.30 -19.96
CA ARG A 52 -5.33 8.43 -18.51
C ARG A 52 -6.61 8.88 -17.80
N ASN A 53 -7.78 8.64 -18.38
CA ASN A 53 -9.06 9.03 -17.78
C ASN A 53 -9.61 7.98 -16.80
N GLY A 54 -9.05 6.76 -16.81
CA GLY A 54 -9.48 5.66 -15.94
C GLY A 54 -10.80 4.99 -16.34
N GLU A 55 -11.38 5.36 -17.47
CA GLU A 55 -12.51 4.71 -18.11
C GLU A 55 -11.98 3.80 -19.21
N TRP A 56 -12.55 2.60 -19.36
CA TRP A 56 -12.09 1.68 -20.41
C TRP A 56 -12.74 2.00 -21.76
N ASP A 57 -12.08 2.86 -22.53
CA ASP A 57 -12.48 3.31 -23.88
C ASP A 57 -12.08 2.27 -24.96
N ALA A 58 -12.62 1.05 -24.85
CA ALA A 58 -12.27 -0.05 -25.72
C ALA A 58 -12.52 0.29 -27.22
N PRO A 59 -11.55 0.03 -28.12
CA PRO A 59 -11.68 0.43 -29.52
C PRO A 59 -12.67 -0.46 -30.26
N ILE A 60 -13.44 0.15 -31.16
CA ILE A 60 -14.15 -0.58 -32.22
C ILE A 60 -13.16 -1.04 -33.32
N THR A 61 -12.02 -0.35 -33.49
CA THR A 61 -10.90 -0.76 -34.39
C THR A 61 -9.53 -0.28 -33.87
N ALA A 62 -8.63 -1.24 -33.62
CA ALA A 62 -7.16 -1.26 -33.53
C ALA A 62 -6.31 -0.14 -32.84
N THR A 63 -6.84 1.04 -32.49
CA THR A 63 -6.10 2.09 -31.76
C THR A 63 -6.93 2.69 -30.64
N GLY A 64 -7.29 1.86 -29.67
CA GLY A 64 -7.89 2.29 -28.41
C GLY A 64 -7.50 1.34 -27.30
N GLU A 65 -8.10 1.51 -26.15
CA GLU A 65 -7.69 0.85 -24.92
C GLU A 65 -7.92 -0.67 -24.97
N ILE A 66 -6.84 -1.43 -25.12
CA ILE A 66 -6.88 -2.89 -25.22
C ILE A 66 -6.79 -3.57 -23.85
N THR A 67 -7.26 -4.81 -23.75
CA THR A 67 -7.03 -5.65 -22.57
C THR A 67 -5.56 -6.02 -22.44
N LEU A 68 -5.03 -5.94 -21.22
CA LEU A 68 -3.69 -6.40 -20.86
C LEU A 68 -3.80 -7.69 -20.04
N THR A 69 -3.17 -8.77 -20.51
CA THR A 69 -3.27 -10.10 -19.88
C THR A 69 -1.95 -10.65 -19.34
N GLN A 70 -0.85 -9.94 -19.57
CA GLN A 70 0.50 -10.29 -19.12
C GLN A 70 1.05 -9.15 -18.25
N VAL A 71 0.30 -8.83 -17.19
CA VAL A 71 0.66 -7.77 -16.25
C VAL A 71 1.42 -8.38 -15.08
N VAL A 72 2.65 -7.93 -14.87
CA VAL A 72 3.47 -8.24 -13.71
C VAL A 72 2.96 -7.43 -12.51
N LEU A 73 2.73 -8.13 -11.41
CA LEU A 73 1.98 -7.61 -10.27
C LEU A 73 2.77 -7.83 -8.98
N HIS A 74 2.97 -6.73 -8.25
CA HIS A 74 3.62 -6.70 -6.96
C HIS A 74 2.76 -5.90 -5.98
N PHE A 75 2.71 -6.35 -4.73
CA PHE A 75 2.14 -5.57 -3.64
C PHE A 75 3.19 -5.46 -2.55
N GLN A 76 3.80 -4.28 -2.48
CA GLN A 76 5.03 -4.04 -1.74
C GLN A 76 4.79 -3.18 -0.51
N ASP A 77 5.58 -3.42 0.52
CA ASP A 77 5.67 -2.56 1.69
C ASP A 77 6.55 -1.31 1.44
N GLU A 78 6.80 -0.55 2.51
CA GLU A 78 7.60 0.67 2.44
C GLU A 78 9.08 0.41 2.07
N ALA A 79 9.58 -0.79 2.33
CA ALA A 79 10.93 -1.23 1.99
C ALA A 79 11.03 -1.77 0.56
N GLY A 80 9.89 -1.87 -0.14
CA GLY A 80 9.81 -2.44 -1.50
C GLY A 80 9.77 -3.97 -1.51
N LEU A 81 9.52 -4.61 -0.36
CA LEU A 81 9.40 -6.07 -0.28
C LEU A 81 7.97 -6.49 -0.58
N ASP A 82 7.83 -7.55 -1.36
CA ASP A 82 6.53 -8.15 -1.67
C ASP A 82 5.89 -8.77 -0.41
N VAL A 83 4.72 -8.25 -0.05
CA VAL A 83 3.92 -8.70 1.11
C VAL A 83 3.12 -9.95 0.77
N VAL A 84 2.81 -10.14 -0.51
CA VAL A 84 2.20 -11.34 -1.09
C VAL A 84 3.05 -11.78 -2.28
N SER A 85 3.01 -13.07 -2.62
CA SER A 85 3.80 -13.57 -3.75
C SER A 85 3.43 -12.82 -5.04
N PRO A 86 4.41 -12.22 -5.74
CA PRO A 86 4.15 -11.52 -6.98
C PRO A 86 3.70 -12.49 -8.06
N THR A 87 2.94 -12.00 -9.04
CA THR A 87 2.35 -12.83 -10.09
C THR A 87 2.36 -12.12 -11.45
N VAL A 88 2.07 -12.88 -12.50
CA VAL A 88 1.79 -12.35 -13.84
C VAL A 88 0.41 -12.82 -14.25
N GLY A 89 -0.46 -11.89 -14.65
CA GLY A 89 -1.83 -12.27 -15.01
C GLY A 89 -2.65 -11.15 -15.63
N SER A 90 -3.94 -11.43 -15.80
CA SER A 90 -4.96 -10.51 -16.33
C SER A 90 -5.85 -9.88 -15.24
N GLY A 91 -5.62 -10.25 -13.98
CA GLY A 91 -6.36 -9.84 -12.80
C GLY A 91 -5.64 -10.34 -11.54
N TRP A 92 -6.02 -9.85 -10.36
CA TRP A 92 -5.40 -10.27 -9.11
C TRP A 92 -6.32 -10.12 -7.91
N GLU A 93 -6.43 -11.16 -7.11
CA GLU A 93 -7.15 -11.14 -5.85
C GLU A 93 -6.26 -11.71 -4.74
N PHE A 94 -6.18 -11.01 -3.61
CA PHE A 94 -5.45 -11.50 -2.45
C PHE A 94 -5.97 -10.90 -1.15
N THR A 95 -5.56 -11.52 -0.05
CA THR A 95 -5.69 -10.97 1.29
C THR A 95 -4.31 -10.90 1.94
N ALA A 96 -4.00 -9.78 2.58
CA ALA A 96 -2.71 -9.53 3.23
C ALA A 96 -2.91 -8.90 4.61
N THR A 97 -1.94 -9.11 5.51
CA THR A 97 -1.82 -8.32 6.73
C THR A 97 -1.05 -7.03 6.42
N ILE A 98 -1.61 -5.91 6.85
CA ILE A 98 -1.03 -4.58 6.69
C ILE A 98 -0.89 -3.91 8.06
N TYR A 99 -0.04 -2.90 8.16
CA TYR A 99 0.20 -2.18 9.41
C TYR A 99 -0.10 -0.69 9.28
N ALA A 100 -0.84 -0.16 10.25
CA ALA A 100 -1.13 1.26 10.33
C ALA A 100 0.16 2.09 10.42
N GLY A 101 0.21 3.18 9.67
CA GLY A 101 1.39 4.05 9.57
C GLY A 101 2.45 3.62 8.56
N GLN A 102 2.35 2.43 7.95
CA GLN A 102 3.16 2.05 6.79
C GLN A 102 2.49 2.49 5.48
N THR A 103 3.31 2.64 4.43
CA THR A 103 2.84 2.88 3.06
C THR A 103 3.07 1.62 2.23
N TYR A 104 2.06 1.23 1.47
CA TYR A 104 2.10 0.09 0.57
C TYR A 104 1.89 0.53 -0.87
N ARG A 105 2.43 -0.23 -1.82
CA ARG A 105 2.32 0.04 -3.25
C ARG A 105 1.82 -1.18 -4.00
N LEU A 106 0.75 -1.00 -4.78
CA LEU A 106 0.38 -1.94 -5.82
C LEU A 106 1.09 -1.51 -7.10
N TRP A 107 1.98 -2.34 -7.60
CA TRP A 107 2.66 -2.16 -8.88
C TRP A 107 2.02 -3.10 -9.91
N ALA A 108 1.60 -2.54 -11.03
CA ALA A 108 1.07 -3.28 -12.17
C ALA A 108 1.81 -2.81 -13.43
N GLU A 109 2.52 -3.71 -14.10
CA GLU A 109 3.38 -3.38 -15.24
C GLU A 109 3.20 -4.38 -16.39
N SER A 110 3.01 -3.88 -17.60
CA SER A 110 3.09 -4.64 -18.84
C SER A 110 4.35 -4.22 -19.63
N ALA A 111 4.49 -4.67 -20.88
CA ALA A 111 5.65 -4.34 -21.71
C ALA A 111 5.87 -2.82 -21.90
N ASP A 112 4.78 -2.07 -21.99
CA ASP A 112 4.74 -0.66 -22.38
C ASP A 112 3.77 0.17 -21.54
N HIS A 113 3.08 -0.41 -20.56
CA HIS A 113 2.17 0.30 -19.66
C HIS A 113 2.46 0.00 -18.19
N MET A 114 2.16 0.94 -17.31
CA MET A 114 2.35 0.79 -15.88
C MET A 114 1.34 1.60 -15.06
N ARG A 115 0.96 1.07 -13.90
CA ARG A 115 0.24 1.81 -12.86
C ARG A 115 0.82 1.49 -11.50
N VAL A 116 0.95 2.52 -10.67
CA VAL A 116 1.34 2.39 -9.27
C VAL A 116 0.28 3.05 -8.41
N LEU A 117 -0.35 2.28 -7.53
CA LEU A 117 -1.30 2.80 -6.53
C LEU A 117 -0.65 2.76 -5.16
N SER A 118 -0.83 3.82 -4.37
CA SER A 118 -0.29 3.91 -3.01
C SER A 118 -1.40 3.81 -1.99
N PHE A 119 -1.17 3.06 -0.93
CA PHE A 119 -2.11 2.85 0.17
C PHE A 119 -1.44 3.16 1.49
N ALA A 120 -2.19 3.80 2.38
CA ALA A 120 -1.80 4.00 3.77
C ALA A 120 -3.06 4.00 4.63
N TRP A 121 -2.97 3.40 5.80
CA TRP A 121 -4.12 3.26 6.71
C TRP A 121 -3.81 3.86 8.08
N PRO A 122 -4.76 4.60 8.67
CA PRO A 122 -4.52 5.32 9.92
C PRO A 122 -4.67 4.44 11.17
N ARG A 123 -5.26 3.24 11.07
CA ARG A 123 -5.64 2.41 12.23
C ARG A 123 -5.39 0.91 12.00
N GLY A 124 -5.03 0.23 13.09
CA GLY A 124 -5.02 -1.23 13.20
C GLY A 124 -6.37 -1.76 13.66
N GLY A 125 -6.56 -3.08 13.58
CA GLY A 125 -7.75 -3.81 14.01
C GLY A 125 -8.91 -3.79 13.01
N GLU A 126 -8.66 -3.36 11.78
CA GLU A 126 -9.70 -3.14 10.77
C GLU A 126 -9.62 -4.18 9.64
N VAL A 127 -10.72 -4.28 8.88
CA VAL A 127 -10.76 -4.99 7.60
C VAL A 127 -11.01 -3.98 6.49
N TYR A 128 -10.07 -3.87 5.56
CA TYR A 128 -10.17 -3.00 4.40
C TYR A 128 -10.39 -3.84 3.15
N THR A 129 -11.38 -3.46 2.35
CA THR A 129 -11.65 -4.07 1.05
C THR A 129 -11.49 -3.03 -0.05
N CYS A 130 -10.79 -3.39 -1.12
CA CYS A 130 -10.68 -2.58 -2.31
C CYS A 130 -10.95 -3.44 -3.54
N THR A 131 -11.88 -2.99 -4.38
CA THR A 131 -12.29 -3.71 -5.59
C THR A 131 -12.20 -2.78 -6.78
N TYR A 132 -11.51 -3.24 -7.81
CA TYR A 132 -11.45 -2.62 -9.13
C TYR A 132 -12.03 -3.61 -10.13
N GLU A 133 -13.16 -3.30 -10.76
CA GLU A 133 -13.70 -4.14 -11.84
C GLU A 133 -12.71 -4.19 -13.02
N ALA A 134 -12.08 -3.05 -13.32
CA ALA A 134 -10.93 -2.94 -14.21
C ALA A 134 -9.96 -1.86 -13.71
N LEU A 135 -8.67 -2.00 -14.01
CA LEU A 135 -7.64 -1.02 -13.70
C LEU A 135 -6.84 -0.62 -14.95
N GLY A 136 -6.89 0.67 -15.25
CA GLY A 136 -6.15 1.28 -16.37
C GLY A 136 -4.67 1.50 -16.05
N LEU A 137 -3.80 0.99 -16.92
CA LEU A 137 -2.36 1.23 -16.89
C LEU A 137 -1.97 2.30 -17.90
N TRP A 138 -1.04 3.17 -17.52
CA TRP A 138 -0.63 4.30 -18.34
C TRP A 138 0.58 3.97 -19.21
N PRO A 139 0.69 4.52 -20.43
CA PRO A 139 1.86 4.32 -21.28
C PRO A 139 3.16 4.73 -20.59
N ILE A 140 4.19 3.90 -20.71
CA ILE A 140 5.54 4.16 -20.20
C ILE A 140 6.26 5.10 -21.17
N GLU A 141 6.41 6.36 -20.78
CA GLU A 141 7.22 7.32 -21.51
C GLU A 141 8.71 7.10 -21.22
N ARG A 142 9.44 6.50 -22.17
CA ARG A 142 10.90 6.35 -22.09
C ARG A 142 11.60 7.63 -22.58
N GLY A 143 11.91 8.54 -21.66
CA GLY A 143 12.81 9.66 -21.94
C GLY A 143 14.26 9.20 -22.02
N TYR A 144 14.85 9.14 -23.21
CA TYR A 144 16.29 8.91 -23.36
C TYR A 144 17.04 10.21 -23.01
N LEU A 145 17.87 10.18 -21.96
CA LEU A 145 18.82 11.28 -21.71
C LEU A 145 19.87 11.29 -22.85
N PRO A 146 20.15 12.45 -23.46
CA PRO A 146 21.20 12.52 -24.48
C PRO A 146 22.56 12.23 -23.85
N LEU A 147 23.30 11.30 -24.45
CA LEU A 147 24.68 11.00 -24.10
C LEU A 147 25.55 12.20 -24.45
N ILE A 148 25.98 12.99 -23.45
CA ILE A 148 26.98 14.04 -23.66
C ILE A 148 28.36 13.38 -23.76
N LEU A 149 28.84 13.17 -24.99
CA LEU A 149 30.25 12.90 -25.26
C LEU A 149 31.05 14.20 -25.04
N ARG A 150 31.90 14.23 -24.01
CA ARG A 150 32.96 15.24 -23.93
C ARG A 150 34.09 14.82 -24.87
N GLY A 151 34.30 15.61 -25.92
CA GLY A 151 35.49 15.54 -26.77
C GLY A 151 36.69 16.25 -26.18
#